data_AF-A0ABD1DEI2-F1
#
_entry.id   AF-A0ABD1DEI2-F1
#
_cell.length_a   1.000
_cell.length_b   1.000
_cell.length_c   1.000
_cell.angle_alpha   90.00
_cell.angle_beta   90.00
_cell.angle_gamma   90.00
#
_symmetry.space_group_name_H-M   'P 1'
#
loop_
_entity.id
_entity.type
_entity.pdbx_description
1 polymer ?
#
loop_
_entity_poly.entity_id
_entity_poly.type
_entity_poly.pdbx_seq_one_letter_code
_entity_poly.pdbx_strand_id
1 'polypeptide(L)'
;MKMANQNQGDLREQVERLQEQNRLLEARVAEHEKLQQSCSNNLESMRTTLDALQGLLARCRADMVLQQQNHPTAAIGPEQQPRGKLQRANSTPAAMKSEIELLRAQLEVYKNDFAGERIARQVLQLEKNQLAGELQQLQQQNRTLIVEALNGSQADQQDVRSFSRRSSRMSQISDAIGEDDQHADHLQEGSHCRHCDRAFGDIQSLETHIDECPAY
;
A
#
# COMPACT_ATOMS: atom_id res chain seq x y z
N MET A 1 -16.44 19.12 -58.79
CA MET A 1 -15.02 19.23 -58.38
C MET A 1 -14.80 19.80 -56.99
N LYS A 2 -15.49 20.87 -56.53
CA LYS A 2 -15.28 21.44 -55.17
C LYS A 2 -15.54 20.46 -54.01
N MET A 3 -16.60 19.65 -54.07
CA MET A 3 -16.95 18.66 -53.03
C MET A 3 -15.88 17.57 -52.83
N ALA A 4 -15.19 17.16 -53.90
CA ALA A 4 -14.15 16.13 -53.83
C ALA A 4 -12.88 16.61 -53.12
N ASN A 5 -12.53 17.90 -53.28
CA ASN A 5 -11.40 18.51 -52.57
C ASN A 5 -11.70 18.72 -51.08
N GLN A 6 -12.96 18.99 -50.73
CA GLN A 6 -13.37 19.22 -49.34
C GLN A 6 -13.32 17.91 -48.53
N ASN A 7 -13.87 16.82 -49.08
CA ASN A 7 -13.75 15.49 -48.48
C ASN A 7 -12.29 15.03 -48.34
N GLN A 8 -11.41 15.40 -49.27
CA GLN A 8 -9.99 15.06 -49.19
C GLN A 8 -9.26 15.84 -48.07
N GLY A 9 -9.69 17.07 -47.77
CA GLY A 9 -9.20 17.84 -46.64
C GLY A 9 -9.64 17.24 -45.30
N ASP A 10 -10.94 16.91 -45.19
CA ASP A 10 -11.52 16.35 -43.96
C ASP A 10 -10.89 15.00 -43.60
N LEU A 11 -10.63 14.14 -44.60
CA LEU A 11 -9.91 12.87 -44.37
C LEU A 11 -8.48 13.09 -43.89
N ARG A 12 -7.76 14.09 -44.42
CA ARG A 12 -6.38 14.37 -43.99
C ARG A 12 -6.33 14.83 -42.54
N GLU A 13 -7.20 15.75 -42.16
CA GLU A 13 -7.32 16.19 -40.76
C GLU A 13 -7.68 15.03 -39.82
N GLN A 14 -8.57 14.13 -40.26
CA GLN A 14 -8.92 12.95 -39.48
C GLN A 14 -7.73 12.01 -39.29
N VAL A 15 -6.94 11.78 -40.34
CA VAL A 15 -5.72 10.96 -40.26
C VAL A 15 -4.69 11.60 -39.33
N GLU A 16 -4.48 12.91 -39.40
CA GLU A 16 -3.56 13.62 -38.50
C GLU A 16 -4.01 13.53 -37.03
N ARG A 17 -5.31 13.72 -36.75
CA ARG A 17 -5.87 13.53 -35.40
C ARG A 17 -5.65 12.11 -34.87
N LEU A 18 -5.88 11.09 -35.71
CA LEU A 18 -5.66 9.70 -35.32
C LEU A 18 -4.18 9.39 -35.10
N GLN A 19 -3.28 9.97 -35.90
CA GLN A 19 -1.84 9.81 -35.72
C GLN A 19 -1.36 10.43 -34.40
N GLU A 20 -1.83 11.63 -34.05
CA GLU A 20 -1.50 12.25 -32.77
C GLU A 20 -2.09 11.46 -31.60
N GLN A 21 -3.32 10.97 -31.72
CA GLN A 21 -3.94 10.11 -30.71
C GLN A 21 -3.16 8.81 -30.50
N ASN A 22 -2.72 8.14 -31.58
CA ASN A 22 -1.87 6.97 -31.49
C ASN A 22 -0.54 7.28 -30.80
N ARG A 23 0.09 8.40 -31.12
CA ARG A 23 1.34 8.83 -30.47
C ARG A 23 1.16 9.03 -28.97
N LEU A 24 0.05 9.62 -28.55
CA LEU A 24 -0.29 9.79 -27.13
C LEU A 24 -0.56 8.45 -26.44
N LEU A 25 -1.23 7.52 -27.12
CA LEU A 25 -1.47 6.18 -26.59
C LEU A 25 -0.16 5.40 -26.43
N GLU A 26 0.73 5.45 -27.42
CA GLU A 26 2.07 4.84 -27.35
C GLU A 26 2.88 5.40 -26.18
N ALA A 27 2.85 6.73 -25.98
CA ALA A 27 3.52 7.36 -24.84
C ALA A 27 2.96 6.87 -23.50
N ARG A 28 1.62 6.77 -23.36
CA ARG A 28 0.97 6.25 -22.16
C ARG A 28 1.29 4.77 -21.91
N VAL A 29 1.32 3.94 -22.94
CA VAL A 29 1.71 2.52 -22.82
C VAL A 29 3.15 2.43 -22.31
N ALA A 30 4.08 3.21 -22.88
CA ALA A 30 5.46 3.23 -22.43
C ALA A 30 5.62 3.71 -20.96
N GLU A 31 4.79 4.66 -20.50
CA GLU A 31 4.76 5.07 -19.09
C GLU A 31 4.25 3.94 -18.18
N HIS A 32 3.19 3.24 -18.58
CA HIS A 32 2.67 2.10 -17.84
C HIS A 32 3.68 0.95 -17.76
N GLU A 33 4.40 0.64 -18.84
CA GLU A 33 5.46 -0.37 -18.84
C GLU A 33 6.60 -0.01 -17.88
N LYS A 34 7.02 1.27 -17.85
CA LYS A 34 8.02 1.75 -16.90
C LYS A 34 7.54 1.61 -15.45
N LEU A 35 6.29 1.99 -15.18
CA LEU A 35 5.71 1.86 -13.84
C LEU A 35 5.62 0.39 -13.41
N GLN A 36 5.15 -0.47 -14.31
CA GLN A 36 5.07 -1.92 -14.08
C GLN A 36 6.45 -2.51 -13.78
N GLN A 37 7.48 -2.15 -14.55
CA GLN A 37 8.85 -2.60 -14.32
C GLN A 37 9.38 -2.13 -12.97
N SER A 38 9.15 -0.86 -12.61
CA SER A 38 9.53 -0.31 -11.30
C SER A 38 8.86 -1.06 -10.15
N CYS A 39 7.55 -1.32 -10.24
CA CYS A 39 6.82 -2.11 -9.24
C CYS A 39 7.35 -3.54 -9.15
N SER A 40 7.64 -4.20 -10.27
CA SER A 40 8.22 -5.54 -10.30
C SER A 40 9.56 -5.58 -9.57
N ASN A 41 10.46 -4.64 -9.87
CA ASN A 41 11.77 -4.54 -9.23
C ASN A 41 11.65 -4.31 -7.71
N ASN A 42 10.72 -3.45 -7.29
CA ASN A 42 10.47 -3.19 -5.86
C ASN A 42 9.97 -4.44 -5.14
N LEU A 43 9.03 -5.19 -5.73
CA LEU A 43 8.54 -6.44 -5.17
C LEU A 43 9.64 -7.49 -5.05
N GLU A 44 10.51 -7.60 -6.05
CA GLU A 44 11.66 -8.51 -6.03
C GLU A 44 12.68 -8.12 -4.94
N SER A 45 12.95 -6.83 -4.78
CA SER A 45 13.79 -6.31 -3.69
C SER A 45 13.18 -6.62 -2.32
N MET A 46 11.88 -6.39 -2.13
CA MET A 46 11.19 -6.69 -0.86
C MET A 46 11.22 -8.18 -0.54
N ARG A 47 10.99 -9.04 -1.55
CA ARG A 47 11.09 -10.49 -1.42
C ARG A 47 12.48 -10.91 -0.96
N THR A 48 13.53 -10.39 -1.60
CA THR A 48 14.93 -10.70 -1.24
C THR A 48 15.24 -10.30 0.21
N THR A 49 14.80 -9.12 0.64
CA THR A 49 14.97 -8.66 2.03
C THR A 49 14.22 -9.57 3.01
N LEU A 50 13.00 -9.98 2.67
CA LEU A 50 12.18 -10.86 3.51
C LEU A 50 12.84 -12.24 3.65
N ASP A 51 13.36 -12.82 2.57
CA ASP A 51 14.08 -14.09 2.59
C ASP A 51 15.35 -14.00 3.48
N ALA A 52 16.08 -12.88 3.40
CA ALA A 52 17.25 -12.64 4.24
C ALA A 52 16.88 -12.55 5.74
N LEU A 53 15.81 -11.83 6.07
CA LEU A 53 15.30 -11.71 7.45
C LEU A 53 14.81 -13.05 8.00
N GLN A 54 14.10 -13.84 7.20
CA GLN A 54 13.70 -15.19 7.58
C GLN A 54 14.91 -16.09 7.87
N GLY A 55 15.97 -15.99 7.05
CA GLY A 55 17.22 -16.70 7.28
C GLY A 55 17.96 -16.25 8.55
N LEU A 56 17.90 -14.97 8.92
CA LEU A 56 18.43 -14.48 10.20
C LEU A 56 17.61 -14.99 11.39
N LEU A 57 16.28 -14.93 11.31
CA LEU A 57 15.39 -15.45 12.36
C LEU A 57 15.59 -16.95 12.59
N ALA A 58 15.76 -17.73 11.53
CA ALA A 58 16.05 -19.17 11.63
C ALA A 58 17.37 -19.43 12.39
N ARG A 59 18.41 -18.63 12.11
CA ARG A 59 19.70 -18.70 12.82
C ARG A 59 19.57 -18.32 14.29
N CYS A 60 18.91 -17.21 14.60
CA CYS A 60 18.67 -16.80 15.99
C CYS A 60 17.90 -17.87 16.79
N ARG A 61 16.91 -18.52 16.17
CA ARG A 61 16.19 -19.64 16.79
C ARG A 61 17.10 -20.83 17.07
N ALA A 62 17.98 -21.19 16.13
CA ALA A 62 18.95 -22.25 16.34
C ALA A 62 19.92 -21.93 17.50
N ASP A 63 20.40 -20.69 17.57
CA ASP A 63 21.31 -20.23 18.63
C ASP A 63 20.65 -20.28 20.01
N MET A 64 19.39 -19.86 20.12
CA MET A 64 18.63 -19.97 21.38
C MET A 64 18.45 -21.42 21.84
N VAL A 65 18.19 -22.35 20.92
CA VAL A 65 18.08 -23.79 21.23
C VAL A 65 19.42 -24.34 21.71
N LEU A 66 20.52 -23.97 21.07
CA LEU A 66 21.87 -24.37 21.50
C LEU A 66 22.23 -23.79 22.88
N GLN A 67 21.86 -22.55 23.18
CA GLN A 67 22.03 -21.98 24.52
C GLN A 67 21.21 -22.74 25.57
N GLN A 68 19.96 -23.10 25.25
CA GLN A 68 19.10 -23.85 26.18
C GLN A 68 19.65 -25.24 26.51
N GLN A 69 20.26 -25.93 25.54
CA GLN A 69 20.88 -27.25 25.77
C GLN A 69 22.18 -27.18 26.58
N ASN A 70 22.89 -26.04 26.53
CA ASN A 70 24.16 -25.86 27.23
C ASN A 70 24.01 -25.28 28.65
N HIS A 71 22.80 -24.92 29.09
CA HIS A 71 22.53 -24.60 30.48
C HIS A 71 22.24 -25.89 31.28
N PRO A 72 23.09 -26.30 32.24
CA PRO A 72 22.76 -27.42 33.12
C PRO A 72 21.53 -27.05 33.95
N THR A 73 20.46 -27.83 33.80
CA THR A 73 19.27 -27.78 34.63
C THR A 73 19.66 -27.87 36.11
N ALA A 74 19.71 -26.73 36.79
CA ALA A 74 19.68 -26.67 38.24
C ALA A 74 18.28 -27.14 38.65
N ALA A 75 18.16 -28.44 38.97
CA ALA A 75 16.96 -29.02 39.54
C ALA A 75 16.66 -28.33 40.88
N ILE A 76 15.60 -27.51 40.88
CA ILE A 76 15.00 -26.95 42.10
C ILE A 76 14.07 -28.02 42.66
N GLY A 77 14.59 -28.82 43.59
CA GLY A 77 13.80 -29.61 44.53
C GLY A 77 13.89 -28.98 45.92
N PRO A 78 12.78 -28.82 46.67
CA PRO A 78 12.82 -28.23 48.00
C PRO A 78 12.94 -29.34 49.04
N GLU A 79 14.15 -29.84 49.32
CA GLU A 79 14.41 -30.41 50.65
C GLU A 79 15.89 -30.67 50.91
N GLN A 80 16.27 -30.30 52.13
CA GLN A 80 17.45 -30.72 52.87
C GLN A 80 18.79 -30.12 52.45
N GLN A 81 19.18 -29.10 53.23
CA GLN A 81 20.56 -28.93 53.65
C GLN A 81 21.22 -30.31 53.87
N PRO A 82 22.44 -30.47 53.37
CA PRO A 82 23.52 -30.60 54.32
C PRO A 82 24.49 -29.45 54.11
N ARG A 83 25.02 -28.96 55.22
CA ARG A 83 26.19 -28.07 55.34
C ARG A 83 27.22 -28.33 54.23
N GLY A 84 27.12 -27.60 53.14
CA GLY A 84 28.12 -27.47 52.09
C GLY A 84 28.74 -26.09 52.26
N LYS A 85 29.98 -26.08 52.74
CA LYS A 85 30.84 -24.91 52.95
C LYS A 85 30.58 -23.82 51.92
N LEU A 86 30.47 -22.57 52.39
CA LEU A 86 30.87 -21.40 51.63
C LEU A 86 32.29 -21.65 51.10
N GLN A 87 32.40 -22.32 49.96
CA GLN A 87 33.53 -22.12 49.06
C GLN A 87 33.32 -20.73 48.51
N ARG A 88 33.77 -19.76 49.30
CA ARG A 88 34.38 -18.55 48.79
C ARG A 88 35.41 -19.06 47.78
N ALA A 89 35.01 -19.15 46.53
CA ALA A 89 35.90 -19.53 45.46
C ALA A 89 37.06 -18.55 45.59
N ASN A 90 38.23 -19.07 45.90
CA ASN A 90 39.48 -18.37 45.68
C ASN A 90 39.57 -18.21 44.16
N SER A 91 38.79 -17.29 43.59
CA SER A 91 38.97 -16.84 42.22
C SER A 91 40.38 -16.28 42.21
N THR A 92 41.27 -17.03 41.58
CA THR A 92 42.66 -16.63 41.47
C THR A 92 42.68 -15.24 40.82
N PRO A 93 43.67 -14.39 41.13
CA PRO A 93 43.80 -13.08 40.51
C PRO A 93 43.75 -13.13 38.97
N ALA A 94 44.14 -14.27 38.38
CA ALA A 94 44.00 -14.55 36.95
C ALA A 94 42.54 -14.74 36.49
N ALA A 95 41.71 -15.47 37.25
CA ALA A 95 40.30 -15.66 36.93
C ALA A 95 39.50 -14.34 36.99
N MET A 96 39.77 -13.50 38.01
CA MET A 96 39.15 -12.16 38.09
C MET A 96 39.59 -11.24 36.95
N LYS A 97 40.86 -11.30 36.51
CA LYS A 97 41.34 -10.53 35.36
C LYS A 97 40.64 -10.94 34.07
N SER A 98 40.50 -12.26 33.84
CA SER A 98 39.77 -12.79 32.69
C SER A 98 38.30 -12.36 32.68
N GLU A 99 37.65 -12.34 33.84
CA GLU A 99 36.27 -11.88 33.97
C GLU A 99 36.14 -10.38 33.68
N ILE A 100 37.08 -9.56 34.18
CA ILE A 100 37.14 -8.12 33.89
C ILE A 100 37.34 -7.86 32.39
N GLU A 101 38.21 -8.63 31.73
CA GLU A 101 38.44 -8.51 30.28
C GLU A 101 37.19 -8.89 29.48
N LEU A 102 36.50 -9.96 29.86
CA LEU A 102 35.23 -10.37 29.25
C LEU A 102 34.16 -9.27 29.40
N LEU A 103 33.99 -8.74 30.61
CA LEU A 103 33.00 -7.68 30.88
C LEU A 103 33.33 -6.39 30.11
N ARG A 104 34.62 -6.06 29.95
CA ARG A 104 35.04 -4.92 29.11
C ARG A 104 34.71 -5.13 27.65
N ALA A 105 34.98 -6.33 27.12
CA ALA A 105 34.62 -6.67 25.74
C ALA A 105 33.10 -6.57 25.53
N GLN A 106 32.31 -7.07 26.48
CA GLN A 106 30.86 -6.98 26.45
C GLN A 106 30.35 -5.54 26.49
N LEU A 107 30.95 -4.68 27.31
CA LEU A 107 30.62 -3.25 27.36
C LEU A 107 30.91 -2.54 26.04
N GLU A 108 32.03 -2.83 25.39
CA GLU A 108 32.35 -2.24 24.08
C GLU A 108 31.39 -2.70 23.00
N VAL A 109 30.97 -3.98 23.01
CA VAL A 109 29.92 -4.47 22.10
C VAL A 109 28.62 -3.70 22.32
N TYR A 110 28.11 -3.63 23.55
CA TYR A 110 26.86 -2.91 23.83
C TYR A 110 26.93 -1.41 23.51
N LYS A 111 28.08 -0.78 23.72
CA LYS A 111 28.30 0.62 23.35
C LYS A 111 28.23 0.82 21.84
N ASN A 112 28.82 -0.09 21.06
CA ASN A 112 28.75 -0.05 19.60
C ASN A 112 27.33 -0.32 19.10
N ASP A 113 26.65 -1.33 19.65
CA ASP A 113 25.27 -1.66 19.30
C ASP A 113 24.33 -0.48 19.60
N PHE A 114 24.47 0.14 20.78
CA PHE A 114 23.69 1.31 21.15
C PHE A 114 23.94 2.51 20.22
N ALA A 115 25.20 2.73 19.82
CA ALA A 115 25.54 3.77 18.86
C ALA A 115 24.90 3.51 17.49
N GLY A 116 24.93 2.27 17.01
CA GLY A 116 24.27 1.84 15.77
C GLY A 116 22.75 2.03 15.83
N GLU A 117 22.12 1.56 16.90
CA GLU A 117 20.68 1.69 17.14
C GLU A 117 20.24 3.17 17.20
N ARG A 118 21.05 4.03 17.82
CA ARG A 118 20.78 5.47 17.86
C ARG A 118 20.80 6.10 16.47
N ILE A 119 21.77 5.72 15.62
CA ILE A 119 21.85 6.20 14.24
C ILE A 119 20.65 5.69 13.43
N ALA A 120 20.32 4.41 13.53
CA ALA A 120 19.17 3.82 12.86
C ALA A 120 17.86 4.53 13.26
N ARG A 121 17.65 4.79 14.55
CA ARG A 121 16.50 5.53 15.06
C ARG A 121 16.44 6.96 14.51
N GLN A 122 17.58 7.64 14.36
CA GLN A 122 17.62 8.99 13.77
C GLN A 122 17.23 8.97 12.28
N VAL A 123 17.71 7.99 11.51
CA VAL A 123 17.33 7.83 10.10
C VAL A 123 15.83 7.57 9.97
N LEU A 124 15.29 6.62 10.75
CA LEU A 124 13.85 6.33 10.77
C LEU A 124 13.01 7.57 11.14
N GLN A 125 13.49 8.39 12.07
CA GLN A 125 12.80 9.62 12.44
C GLN A 125 12.78 10.65 11.30
N LEU A 126 13.86 10.75 10.52
CA LEU A 126 13.90 11.62 9.34
C LEU A 126 12.95 11.13 8.25
N GLU A 127 12.96 9.83 7.93
CA GLU A 127 12.05 9.22 6.96
C GLU A 127 10.58 9.40 7.37
N LYS A 128 10.26 9.18 8.65
CA LYS A 128 8.93 9.43 9.20
C LYS A 128 8.49 10.87 8.97
N ASN A 129 9.35 11.84 9.25
CA ASN A 129 9.04 13.25 9.08
C ASN A 129 8.84 13.62 7.60
N GLN A 130 9.66 13.04 6.71
CA GLN A 130 9.52 13.22 5.27
C GLN A 130 8.18 12.67 4.77
N LEU A 131 7.85 11.41 5.09
CA LEU A 131 6.59 10.78 4.70
C LEU A 131 5.36 11.53 5.25
N ALA A 132 5.45 12.05 6.48
CA ALA A 132 4.38 12.89 7.04
C ALA A 132 4.20 14.19 6.24
N GLY A 133 5.29 14.80 5.77
CA GLY A 133 5.25 15.98 4.90
C GLY A 133 4.63 15.68 3.52
N GLU A 134 5.05 14.59 2.88
CA GLU A 134 4.49 14.14 1.60
C GLU A 134 2.99 13.84 1.71
N LEU A 135 2.57 13.15 2.78
CA LEU A 135 1.16 12.88 3.06
C LEU A 135 0.36 14.18 3.22
N GLN A 136 0.88 15.15 3.97
CA GLN A 136 0.21 16.45 4.14
C GLN A 136 0.07 17.19 2.81
N GLN A 137 1.10 17.15 1.96
CA GLN A 137 1.07 17.75 0.62
C GLN A 137 0.02 17.08 -0.28
N LEU A 138 -0.02 15.74 -0.30
CA LEU A 138 -1.02 14.99 -1.07
C LEU A 138 -2.43 15.25 -0.58
N GLN A 139 -2.64 15.32 0.75
CA GLN A 139 -3.93 15.68 1.32
C GLN A 139 -4.36 17.09 0.92
N GLN A 140 -3.43 18.05 0.89
CA GLN A 140 -3.72 19.41 0.44
C GLN A 140 -4.08 19.44 -1.05
N GLN A 141 -3.31 18.76 -1.91
CA GLN A 141 -3.61 18.66 -3.35
C GLN A 141 -4.97 17.99 -3.59
N ASN A 142 -5.27 16.92 -2.88
CA ASN A 142 -6.55 16.22 -2.99
C ASN A 142 -7.72 17.13 -2.59
N ARG A 143 -7.59 17.89 -1.49
CA ARG A 143 -8.59 18.90 -1.10
C ARG A 143 -8.77 19.97 -2.18
N THR A 144 -7.68 20.48 -2.76
CA THR A 144 -7.75 21.46 -3.85
C THR A 144 -8.49 20.89 -5.07
N LEU A 145 -8.15 19.67 -5.50
CA LEU A 145 -8.81 19.02 -6.63
C LEU A 145 -10.30 18.77 -6.37
N ILE A 146 -10.68 18.39 -5.14
CA ILE A 146 -12.09 18.25 -4.75
C ILE A 146 -12.82 19.59 -4.87
N VAL A 147 -12.22 20.68 -4.38
CA VAL A 147 -12.81 22.03 -4.48
C VAL A 147 -12.93 22.48 -5.93
N GLU A 148 -11.90 22.26 -6.75
CA GLU A 148 -11.91 22.56 -8.19
C GLU A 148 -12.99 21.76 -8.92
N ALA A 149 -13.13 20.46 -8.64
CA ALA A 149 -14.16 19.62 -9.23
C ALA A 149 -15.57 20.10 -8.85
N LEU A 150 -15.81 20.43 -7.58
CA LEU A 150 -17.11 20.94 -7.13
C LEU A 150 -17.45 22.31 -7.73
N ASN A 151 -16.47 23.21 -7.86
CA ASN A 151 -16.66 24.54 -8.42
C ASN A 151 -16.81 24.51 -9.96
N GLY A 152 -16.03 23.67 -10.65
CA GLY A 152 -16.13 23.46 -12.10
C GLY A 152 -17.47 22.86 -12.51
N SER A 153 -18.00 21.93 -11.70
CA SER A 153 -19.31 21.31 -11.91
C SER A 153 -20.48 22.31 -11.83
N GLN A 154 -20.34 23.42 -11.09
CA GLN A 154 -21.37 24.46 -11.03
C GLN A 154 -21.34 25.41 -12.23
N ALA A 155 -20.16 25.67 -12.80
CA ALA A 155 -20.02 26.51 -14.00
C ALA A 155 -20.59 25.80 -15.25
N ASP A 156 -20.27 24.52 -15.43
CA ASP A 156 -20.75 23.75 -16.59
C ASP A 156 -22.27 23.49 -16.55
N GLN A 157 -22.88 23.39 -15.36
CA GLN A 157 -24.33 23.21 -15.25
C GLN A 157 -25.16 24.47 -15.59
N GLN A 158 -24.58 25.68 -15.54
CA GLN A 158 -25.27 26.91 -15.94
C GLN A 158 -25.29 27.11 -17.46
N ASP A 159 -24.25 26.67 -18.17
CA ASP A 159 -24.21 26.77 -19.64
C ASP A 159 -25.11 25.73 -20.31
N VAL A 160 -25.17 24.49 -19.81
CA VAL A 160 -26.06 23.45 -20.39
C VAL A 160 -27.55 23.81 -20.26
N ARG A 161 -27.96 24.48 -19.17
CA ARG A 161 -29.34 24.96 -18.99
C ARG A 161 -29.69 26.14 -19.90
N SER A 162 -28.69 26.90 -20.36
CA SER A 162 -28.88 28.05 -21.25
C SER A 162 -28.99 27.64 -22.72
N PHE A 163 -28.33 26.55 -23.13
CA PHE A 163 -28.46 26.00 -24.49
C PHE A 163 -29.67 25.07 -24.68
N SER A 164 -30.15 24.42 -23.61
CA SER A 164 -31.29 23.50 -23.68
C SER A 164 -32.64 24.17 -24.01
N ARG A 165 -32.80 25.49 -23.82
CA ARG A 165 -34.08 26.19 -24.11
C ARG A 165 -34.28 26.66 -25.56
N ARG A 166 -33.30 26.54 -26.46
CA ARG A 166 -33.44 26.98 -27.86
C ARG A 166 -33.75 25.89 -28.88
N SER A 167 -33.81 24.62 -28.48
CA SER A 167 -33.99 23.49 -29.40
C SER A 167 -35.25 22.66 -29.14
N SER A 168 -36.39 23.33 -28.89
CA SER A 168 -37.71 22.67 -28.85
C SER A 168 -38.66 23.28 -29.88
N ARG A 169 -38.29 23.21 -31.17
CA ARG A 169 -39.20 23.41 -32.32
C ARG A 169 -38.61 22.73 -33.56
N MET A 170 -38.74 21.41 -33.65
CA MET A 170 -38.81 20.61 -34.89
C MET A 170 -38.45 19.16 -34.54
N SER A 171 -39.45 18.37 -34.16
CA SER A 171 -39.53 16.93 -34.45
C SER A 171 -40.90 16.45 -33.98
N GLN A 172 -41.90 16.78 -34.79
CA GLN A 172 -43.06 15.90 -34.95
C GLN A 172 -42.72 14.93 -36.08
N ILE A 173 -43.30 13.73 -36.00
CA ILE A 173 -43.24 12.62 -36.95
C ILE A 173 -42.13 11.60 -36.61
N SER A 174 -42.48 10.62 -35.77
CA SER A 174 -42.74 9.25 -36.25
C SER A 174 -43.22 8.37 -35.10
N ASP A 175 -44.46 7.89 -35.23
CA ASP A 175 -45.03 6.79 -34.45
C ASP A 175 -44.28 5.48 -34.75
N ALA A 176 -43.83 4.78 -33.70
CA ALA A 176 -43.69 3.33 -33.69
C ALA A 176 -43.47 2.82 -32.25
N ILE A 177 -44.58 2.36 -31.64
CA ILE A 177 -44.74 1.10 -30.89
C ILE A 177 -43.58 0.66 -29.96
N GLY A 178 -43.86 0.61 -28.65
CA GLY A 178 -43.16 -0.31 -27.73
C GLY A 178 -42.97 0.19 -26.30
N GLU A 179 -44.00 -0.03 -25.48
CA GLU A 179 -43.95 -0.50 -24.08
C GLU A 179 -43.11 0.22 -23.01
N ASP A 180 -43.82 0.41 -21.89
CA ASP A 180 -43.40 0.48 -20.49
C ASP A 180 -43.01 1.82 -19.87
N ASP A 181 -44.08 2.47 -19.43
CA ASP A 181 -44.19 3.36 -18.29
C ASP A 181 -43.80 2.63 -17.00
N GLN A 182 -42.62 2.95 -16.42
CA GLN A 182 -42.42 2.97 -14.96
C GLN A 182 -41.00 3.38 -14.50
N HIS A 183 -40.99 4.19 -13.44
CA HIS A 183 -39.91 4.44 -12.49
C HIS A 183 -38.78 5.41 -12.85
N ALA A 184 -39.09 6.68 -12.63
CA ALA A 184 -38.30 7.46 -11.69
C ALA A 184 -38.25 6.74 -10.32
N ASP A 185 -37.16 6.06 -10.02
CA ASP A 185 -36.75 5.83 -8.63
C ASP A 185 -35.23 5.68 -8.55
N HIS A 186 -34.64 6.26 -7.52
CA HIS A 186 -33.22 6.20 -7.23
C HIS A 186 -32.81 4.75 -6.90
N LEU A 187 -32.34 3.99 -7.88
CA LEU A 187 -31.64 2.73 -7.61
C LEU A 187 -30.22 3.05 -7.15
N GLN A 188 -30.13 3.23 -5.83
CA GLN A 188 -28.91 3.07 -5.06
C GLN A 188 -28.34 1.68 -5.40
N GLU A 189 -27.33 1.63 -6.26
CA GLU A 189 -26.63 0.40 -6.67
C GLU A 189 -26.01 -0.25 -5.42
N GLY A 190 -26.77 -1.17 -4.82
CA GLY A 190 -26.31 -1.98 -3.71
C GLY A 190 -25.10 -2.81 -4.13
N SER A 191 -24.08 -2.85 -3.27
CA SER A 191 -22.87 -3.62 -3.51
C SER A 191 -23.18 -5.11 -3.28
N HIS A 192 -22.81 -6.00 -4.20
CA HIS A 192 -23.09 -7.44 -4.09
C HIS A 192 -21.80 -8.25 -3.86
N CYS A 193 -21.90 -9.33 -3.08
CA CYS A 193 -20.81 -10.27 -2.89
C CYS A 193 -20.71 -11.21 -4.10
N ARG A 194 -19.55 -11.24 -4.77
CA ARG A 194 -19.32 -12.10 -5.95
C ARG A 194 -19.25 -13.60 -5.66
N HIS A 195 -19.20 -14.00 -4.38
CA HIS A 195 -19.11 -15.39 -3.97
C HIS A 195 -20.47 -16.02 -3.65
N CYS A 196 -21.46 -15.22 -3.24
CA CYS A 196 -22.77 -15.72 -2.84
C CYS A 196 -23.96 -14.90 -3.38
N ASP A 197 -23.70 -13.88 -4.20
CA ASP A 197 -24.66 -12.95 -4.82
C ASP A 197 -25.62 -12.26 -3.84
N ARG A 198 -25.25 -12.18 -2.56
CA ARG A 198 -26.02 -11.42 -1.57
C ARG A 198 -25.79 -9.91 -1.77
N ALA A 199 -26.88 -9.15 -1.83
CA ALA A 199 -26.85 -7.70 -1.98
C ALA A 199 -26.78 -7.00 -0.61
N PHE A 200 -25.95 -5.96 -0.53
CA PHE A 200 -25.74 -5.14 0.67
C PHE A 200 -26.04 -3.68 0.35
N GLY A 201 -26.69 -3.00 1.29
CA GLY A 201 -27.07 -1.58 1.14
C GLY A 201 -25.91 -0.60 1.37
N ASP A 202 -24.80 -1.07 1.92
CA ASP A 202 -23.60 -0.30 2.23
C ASP A 202 -22.33 -1.15 2.10
N ILE A 203 -21.20 -0.49 1.85
CA ILE A 203 -19.90 -1.13 1.58
C ILE A 203 -19.33 -1.82 2.84
N GLN A 204 -19.54 -1.27 4.04
CA GLN A 204 -19.01 -1.84 5.28
C GLN A 204 -19.64 -3.21 5.60
N SER A 205 -20.94 -3.35 5.33
CA SER A 205 -21.65 -4.62 5.44
C SER A 205 -21.14 -5.66 4.44
N LEU A 206 -20.77 -5.24 3.23
CA LEU A 206 -20.16 -6.12 2.23
C LEU A 206 -18.74 -6.56 2.64
N GLU A 207 -17.90 -5.65 3.12
CA GLU A 207 -16.53 -5.95 3.57
C GLU A 207 -16.55 -6.98 4.71
N THR A 208 -17.38 -6.75 5.73
CA THR A 208 -17.53 -7.68 6.86
C THR A 208 -18.01 -9.06 6.37
N HIS A 209 -18.90 -9.10 5.38
CA HIS A 209 -19.37 -10.36 4.83
C HIS A 209 -18.32 -11.10 4.01
N ILE A 210 -17.46 -10.40 3.26
CA ILE A 210 -16.38 -11.03 2.46
C ILE A 210 -15.44 -11.80 3.38
N ASP A 211 -15.13 -11.27 4.57
CA ASP A 211 -14.25 -11.92 5.56
C ASP A 211 -14.87 -13.19 6.19
N GLU A 212 -16.21 -13.28 6.22
CA GLU A 212 -16.95 -14.40 6.82
C GLU A 212 -17.65 -15.29 5.78
N CYS A 213 -17.39 -15.07 4.48
CA CYS A 213 -18.17 -15.72 3.42
C CYS A 213 -17.89 -17.23 3.38
N PRO A 214 -18.90 -18.10 3.52
CA PRO A 214 -18.72 -19.55 3.60
C PRO A 214 -18.28 -20.22 2.29
N ALA A 215 -18.10 -19.45 1.22
CA ALA A 215 -17.58 -19.89 -0.06
C ALA A 215 -16.05 -19.66 -0.21
N TYR A 216 -15.37 -19.29 0.89
CA TYR A 216 -13.91 -19.19 1.02
C TYR A 216 -13.35 -20.31 1.90
#